data_AF-A0A4Q7MJG5-F1
#
_entry.id   AF-A0A4Q7MJG5-F1
#
_cell.length_a   1.000
_cell.length_b   1.000
_cell.length_c   1.000
_cell.angle_alpha   90.00
_cell.angle_beta   90.00
_cell.angle_gamma   90.00
#
_symmetry.space_group_name_H-M   'P 1'
#
loop_
_entity.id
_entity.type
_entity.pdbx_description
1 polymer ?
#
loop_
_entity_poly.entity_id
_entity_poly.type
_entity_poly.pdbx_seq_one_letter_code
_entity_poly.pdbx_strand_id
1 'polypeptide(L)'
;MVIADRIPARTALAAAVAEPGGEPDEVDALTLGRRIRDRRTALGMTLGELATAIDRAPSQVSSIENGKREPRLSMLRTIALALGTTVDDLLRADAPSERAALEIAVERAQRGPVFAALGLPTFRVAKGMSDQTLQTILALHHEIDRLHRERAATPEEARRANAELRAEMRARDNFYPELEAKAAELLEAVGHTGGPVSHQLVADMASHLGYSLHYVGDLPHSTRSVTDKRNGRIYLPTQQSPSRDSRSPILQALASHLLDHDEPRGYADFLRQRIETNYLTAAILLPEQAAVRFLTEAKNLRRISMEELRDAFAVSYETAAHRFTNLATARLDIPVHFMKVHESGTIIKAYENDRVRFPSDALGAVEGTTVCRNWTARTVFDVEDRFSPWYQYTDTSSGTFWCTSRIEKAKEGEYSVSVGVPFEHVKWFRGRETPHRAVSRCPDESCCRRAPGDLADKWADASWPAARTPTSLLAALPTGTFPGVDQTEVYQFLEAHAPRD
;
A
#
# COMPACT_ATOMS: atom_id res chain seq x y z
N MET A 1 17.97 -36.60 8.88
CA MET A 1 18.70 -35.79 9.89
C MET A 1 19.51 -34.76 9.11
N VAL A 2 19.24 -33.46 9.01
CA VAL A 2 18.31 -32.48 9.61
C VAL A 2 18.21 -31.33 8.59
N ILE A 3 17.01 -30.90 8.16
CA ILE A 3 16.75 -29.53 7.65
C ILE A 3 15.31 -29.08 7.99
N ALA A 4 14.77 -29.45 9.15
CA ALA A 4 13.40 -29.10 9.55
C ALA A 4 13.29 -27.83 10.43
N ASP A 5 14.40 -27.31 10.98
CA ASP A 5 14.35 -26.24 12.01
C ASP A 5 14.52 -24.79 11.50
N ARG A 6 14.57 -24.54 10.19
CA ARG A 6 14.83 -23.18 9.65
C ARG A 6 13.59 -22.34 9.32
N ILE A 7 12.38 -22.90 9.43
CA ILE A 7 11.11 -22.20 9.15
C ILE A 7 10.69 -21.22 10.28
N PRO A 8 10.82 -21.54 11.60
CA PRO A 8 10.34 -20.65 12.65
C PRO A 8 11.14 -19.35 12.77
N ALA A 9 12.47 -19.39 12.59
CA ALA A 9 13.33 -18.20 12.65
C ALA A 9 13.04 -17.18 11.53
N ARG A 10 12.65 -17.65 10.32
CA ARG A 10 12.29 -16.75 9.20
C ARG A 10 10.99 -16.00 9.46
N THR A 11 10.03 -16.65 10.11
CA THR A 11 8.70 -16.07 10.41
C THR A 11 8.80 -15.06 11.55
N ALA A 12 9.60 -15.35 12.59
CA ALA A 12 9.85 -14.43 13.70
C ALA A 12 10.52 -13.14 13.24
N LEU A 13 11.41 -13.21 12.24
CA LEU A 13 12.16 -12.04 11.74
C LEU A 13 11.32 -11.09 10.92
N ALA A 14 10.37 -11.63 10.15
CA ALA A 14 9.39 -10.82 9.44
C ALA A 14 8.48 -10.04 10.41
N ALA A 15 8.06 -10.66 11.53
CA ALA A 15 7.23 -10.01 12.52
C ALA A 15 7.98 -8.93 13.31
N ALA A 16 9.24 -9.19 13.69
CA ALA A 16 10.01 -8.29 14.54
C ALA A 16 10.44 -7.00 13.80
N VAL A 17 10.73 -7.06 12.50
CA VAL A 17 11.11 -5.89 11.68
C VAL A 17 9.90 -5.03 11.28
N ALA A 18 8.68 -5.57 11.36
CA ALA A 18 7.44 -4.86 11.04
C ALA A 18 6.94 -3.95 12.17
N GLU A 19 7.44 -4.11 13.40
CA GLU A 19 7.10 -3.18 14.48
C GLU A 19 7.91 -1.88 14.32
N PRO A 20 7.25 -0.71 14.24
CA PRO A 20 7.96 0.56 14.28
C PRO A 20 8.76 0.60 15.58
N GLY A 21 10.08 0.84 15.46
CA GLY A 21 10.98 0.93 16.60
C GLY A 21 10.34 1.79 17.68
N GLY A 22 10.25 1.22 18.89
CA GLY A 22 9.53 1.80 20.02
C GLY A 22 9.85 3.28 20.23
N GLU A 23 8.85 4.00 20.75
CA GLU A 23 8.84 5.45 20.99
C GLU A 23 10.19 5.99 21.49
N PRO A 24 10.64 7.18 21.03
CA PRO A 24 11.90 7.79 21.43
C PRO A 24 11.91 8.35 22.87
N ASP A 25 11.05 7.85 23.77
CA ASP A 25 10.78 8.47 25.06
C ASP A 25 11.22 7.59 26.25
N GLU A 26 12.54 7.55 26.46
CA GLU A 26 13.17 7.34 27.77
C GLU A 26 14.60 7.85 27.62
N VAL A 27 15.03 8.78 28.48
CA VAL A 27 16.40 9.31 28.45
C VAL A 27 17.38 8.15 28.43
N ASP A 28 18.14 8.02 27.33
CA ASP A 28 18.80 6.76 26.98
C ASP A 28 19.78 6.29 28.07
N ALA A 29 19.32 5.38 28.92
CA ALA A 29 20.07 4.79 30.02
C ALA A 29 21.40 4.19 29.53
N LEU A 30 21.48 3.80 28.25
CA LEU A 30 22.70 3.34 27.62
C LEU A 30 23.70 4.47 27.38
N THR A 31 23.26 5.58 26.78
CA THR A 31 24.09 6.77 26.55
C THR A 31 24.54 7.39 27.87
N LEU A 32 23.65 7.50 28.86
CA LEU A 32 23.99 7.91 30.23
C LEU A 32 25.07 7.01 30.83
N GLY A 33 24.89 5.69 30.77
CA GLY A 33 25.85 4.72 31.29
C GLY A 33 27.24 4.83 30.64
N ARG A 34 27.29 5.03 29.32
CA ARG A 34 28.56 5.24 28.59
C ARG A 34 29.24 6.53 28.99
N ARG A 35 28.49 7.60 29.20
CA ARG A 35 29.05 8.89 29.63
C ARG A 35 29.64 8.83 31.04
N ILE A 36 28.96 8.13 31.97
CA ILE A 36 29.48 7.84 33.32
C ILE A 36 30.81 7.08 33.21
N ARG A 37 30.85 6.03 32.38
CA ARG A 37 32.05 5.22 32.17
C ARG A 37 33.21 6.01 31.57
N ASP A 38 32.93 6.82 30.56
CA ASP A 38 33.94 7.63 29.87
C ASP A 38 34.53 8.68 30.83
N ARG A 39 33.69 9.37 31.60
CA ARG A 39 34.14 10.34 32.60
C ARG A 39 34.94 9.67 33.73
N ARG A 40 34.48 8.53 34.25
CA ARG A 40 35.21 7.74 35.24
C ARG A 40 36.60 7.37 34.72
N THR A 41 36.68 6.91 33.47
CA THR A 41 37.95 6.48 32.87
C THR A 41 38.88 7.66 32.58
N ALA A 42 38.34 8.81 32.17
CA ALA A 42 39.11 10.04 31.99
C ALA A 42 39.73 10.56 33.30
N LEU A 43 39.07 10.30 34.44
CA LEU A 43 39.59 10.61 35.77
C LEU A 43 40.55 9.52 36.33
N GLY A 44 40.82 8.46 35.57
CA GLY A 44 41.66 7.34 36.01
C GLY A 44 41.03 6.46 37.09
N MET A 45 39.74 6.65 37.39
CA MET A 45 39.06 5.95 38.47
C MET A 45 38.71 4.50 38.09
N THR A 46 38.94 3.57 39.01
CA THR A 46 38.46 2.19 38.87
C THR A 46 36.96 2.09 39.13
N LEU A 47 36.33 1.01 38.64
CA LEU A 47 34.90 0.76 38.91
C LEU A 47 34.61 0.67 40.42
N GLY A 48 35.55 0.09 41.19
CA GLY A 48 35.44 -0.01 42.65
C GLY A 48 35.57 1.35 43.34
N GLU A 49 36.45 2.22 42.87
CA GLU A 49 36.60 3.58 43.41
C GLU A 49 35.34 4.43 43.21
N LEU A 50 34.72 4.39 42.03
CA LEU A 50 33.45 5.07 41.82
C LEU A 50 32.34 4.49 42.71
N ALA A 51 32.31 3.16 42.86
CA ALA A 51 31.34 2.49 43.71
C ALA A 51 31.46 2.90 45.18
N THR A 52 32.69 2.97 45.71
CA THR A 52 32.98 3.48 47.05
C THR A 52 32.59 4.95 47.19
N ALA A 53 32.91 5.79 46.20
CA ALA A 53 32.60 7.22 46.22
C ALA A 53 31.08 7.52 46.27
N ILE A 54 30.25 6.61 45.76
CA ILE A 54 28.79 6.75 45.78
C ILE A 54 28.08 5.84 46.79
N ASP A 55 28.84 5.16 47.66
CA ASP A 55 28.36 4.19 48.66
C ASP A 55 27.48 3.06 48.06
N ARG A 56 27.98 2.40 47.00
CA ARG A 56 27.29 1.30 46.32
C ARG A 56 28.22 0.15 45.99
N ALA A 57 27.62 -1.00 45.69
CA ALA A 57 28.36 -2.17 45.22
C ALA A 57 28.91 -1.93 43.80
N PRO A 58 30.13 -2.42 43.47
CA PRO A 58 30.68 -2.31 42.11
C PRO A 58 29.76 -2.91 41.03
N SER A 59 29.03 -3.98 41.36
CA SER A 59 28.03 -4.58 40.45
C SER A 59 26.91 -3.61 40.07
N GLN A 60 26.52 -2.71 40.97
CA GLN A 60 25.49 -1.72 40.72
C GLN A 60 25.99 -0.61 39.79
N VAL A 61 27.22 -0.13 39.99
CA VAL A 61 27.87 0.82 39.07
C VAL A 61 28.01 0.22 37.67
N SER A 62 28.46 -1.04 37.58
CA SER A 62 28.52 -1.76 36.30
C SER A 62 27.15 -1.87 35.63
N SER A 63 26.08 -2.11 36.39
CA SER A 63 24.72 -2.20 35.82
C SER A 63 24.25 -0.85 35.26
N ILE A 64 24.64 0.25 35.90
CA ILE A 64 24.36 1.61 35.44
C ILE A 64 25.20 1.93 34.19
N GLU A 65 26.51 1.68 34.21
CA GLU A 65 27.42 1.97 33.09
C GLU A 65 27.07 1.21 31.80
N ASN A 66 26.42 0.05 31.90
CA ASN A 66 25.99 -0.75 30.75
C ASN A 66 24.51 -0.52 30.37
N GLY A 67 23.85 0.48 30.97
CA GLY A 67 22.44 0.80 30.70
C GLY A 67 21.49 -0.38 30.98
N LYS A 68 21.81 -1.21 31.97
CA LYS A 68 20.94 -2.30 32.46
C LYS A 68 20.05 -1.84 33.62
N ARG A 69 20.40 -0.72 34.25
CA ARG A 69 19.66 -0.16 35.37
C ARG A 69 19.75 1.35 35.34
N GLU A 70 18.60 2.01 35.36
CA GLU A 70 18.54 3.46 35.43
C GLU A 70 18.71 3.94 36.88
N PRO A 71 19.60 4.90 37.16
CA PRO A 71 19.77 5.46 38.49
C PRO A 71 18.65 6.45 38.82
N ARG A 72 18.15 6.43 40.07
CA ARG A 72 17.26 7.48 40.56
C ARG A 72 17.98 8.84 40.54
N LEU A 73 17.24 9.93 40.39
CA LEU A 73 17.79 11.30 40.33
C LEU A 73 18.73 11.63 41.51
N SER A 74 18.43 11.15 42.72
CA SER A 74 19.31 11.33 43.89
C SER A 74 20.67 10.65 43.71
N MET A 75 20.69 9.43 43.16
CA MET A 75 21.91 8.69 42.85
C MET A 75 22.68 9.31 41.69
N LEU A 76 21.97 9.81 40.66
CA LEU A 76 22.58 10.50 39.54
C LEU A 76 23.31 11.78 39.98
N ARG A 77 22.74 12.53 40.93
CA ARG A 77 23.42 13.67 41.58
C ARG A 77 24.69 13.25 42.31
N THR A 78 24.66 12.14 43.06
CA THR A 78 25.84 11.60 43.74
C THR A 78 26.93 11.16 42.75
N ILE A 79 26.54 10.54 41.63
CA ILE A 79 27.46 10.16 40.55
C ILE A 79 28.08 11.39 39.91
N ALA A 80 27.29 12.42 39.60
CA ALA A 80 27.77 13.67 39.02
C ALA A 80 28.81 14.36 39.93
N LEU A 81 28.52 14.43 41.23
CA LEU A 81 29.45 14.97 42.23
C LEU A 81 30.75 14.16 42.31
N ALA A 82 30.67 12.83 42.37
CA ALA A 82 31.84 11.95 42.43
C ALA A 82 32.73 12.03 41.16
N LEU A 83 32.11 12.33 40.00
CA LEU A 83 32.79 12.47 38.71
C LEU A 83 33.16 13.91 38.35
N GLY A 84 32.95 14.87 39.27
CA GLY A 84 33.24 16.28 39.03
C GLY A 84 32.56 16.82 37.77
N THR A 85 31.28 16.50 37.59
CA THR A 85 30.43 17.00 36.49
C THR A 85 29.03 17.36 37.00
N THR A 86 28.13 17.78 36.11
CA THR A 86 26.74 18.12 36.40
C THR A 86 25.79 17.01 35.94
N VAL A 87 24.58 16.99 36.50
CA VAL A 87 23.53 16.07 36.05
C VAL A 87 23.13 16.35 34.60
N ASP A 88 23.06 17.63 34.22
CA ASP A 88 22.72 18.04 32.85
C ASP A 88 23.76 17.54 31.85
N ASP A 89 25.05 17.60 32.19
CA ASP A 89 26.12 17.07 31.34
C ASP A 89 26.02 15.54 31.18
N LEU A 90 25.63 14.81 32.24
CA LEU A 90 25.42 13.37 32.19
C LEU A 90 24.21 12.94 31.35
N LEU A 91 23.19 13.79 31.24
CA LEU A 91 21.93 13.49 30.53
C LEU A 91 21.91 13.99 29.08
N ARG A 92 23.00 14.55 28.57
CA ARG A 92 23.05 14.96 27.15
C ARG A 92 22.84 13.76 26.22
N ALA A 93 22.07 13.99 25.16
CA ALA A 93 21.69 12.96 24.19
C ALA A 93 22.81 12.54 23.22
N ASP A 94 23.88 13.34 23.08
CA ASP A 94 25.01 13.01 22.22
C ASP A 94 25.88 11.89 22.84
N ALA A 95 26.61 11.16 22.00
CA ALA A 95 27.56 10.18 22.50
C ALA A 95 28.85 10.88 22.98
N PRO A 96 29.47 10.42 24.09
CA PRO A 96 30.68 11.03 24.65
C PRO A 96 31.93 10.89 23.75
N SER A 97 31.95 9.95 22.80
CA SER A 97 32.99 9.77 21.80
C SER A 97 32.46 9.02 20.58
N GLU A 98 33.15 9.09 19.43
CA GLU A 98 32.79 8.31 18.23
C GLU A 98 32.78 6.80 18.52
N ARG A 99 33.76 6.33 19.29
CA ARG A 99 33.80 4.95 19.77
C ARG A 99 32.57 4.61 20.60
N ALA A 100 32.21 5.45 21.58
CA ALA A 100 31.03 5.22 22.41
C ALA A 100 29.75 5.19 21.56
N ALA A 101 29.66 6.02 20.51
CA ALA A 101 28.54 6.00 19.57
C ALA A 101 28.40 4.64 18.88
N LEU A 102 29.51 4.06 18.40
CA LEU A 102 29.52 2.72 17.81
C LEU A 102 29.13 1.64 18.81
N GLU A 103 29.63 1.70 20.05
CA GLU A 103 29.28 0.74 21.10
C GLU A 103 27.80 0.82 21.47
N ILE A 104 27.23 2.03 21.55
CA ILE A 104 25.81 2.26 21.80
C ILE A 104 24.98 1.70 20.65
N ALA A 105 25.35 2.02 19.41
CA ALA A 105 24.63 1.54 18.22
C ALA A 105 24.63 0.02 18.13
N VAL A 106 25.75 -0.66 18.38
CA VAL A 106 25.82 -2.13 18.37
C VAL A 106 24.98 -2.72 19.49
N GLU A 107 25.03 -2.17 20.70
CA GLU A 107 24.22 -2.64 21.83
C GLU A 107 22.72 -2.46 21.57
N ARG A 108 22.31 -1.35 20.94
CA ARG A 108 20.92 -1.15 20.48
C ARG A 108 20.52 -2.15 19.41
N ALA A 109 21.37 -2.38 18.40
CA ALA A 109 21.12 -3.38 17.36
C ALA A 109 20.94 -4.79 17.95
N GLN A 110 21.73 -5.14 18.97
CA GLN A 110 21.63 -6.41 19.70
C GLN A 110 20.34 -6.55 20.53
N ARG A 111 19.83 -5.45 21.09
CA ARG A 111 18.52 -5.41 21.77
C ARG A 111 17.35 -5.29 20.80
N GLY A 112 17.64 -5.01 19.54
CA GLY A 112 16.67 -4.78 18.50
C GLY A 112 16.02 -6.06 17.97
N PRO A 113 14.92 -5.90 17.22
CA PRO A 113 14.09 -7.01 16.75
C PRO A 113 14.84 -8.00 15.84
N VAL A 114 15.77 -7.53 15.02
CA VAL A 114 16.53 -8.36 14.06
C VAL A 114 17.35 -9.44 14.80
N PHE A 115 18.05 -9.07 15.87
CA PHE A 115 18.85 -10.00 16.66
C PHE A 115 17.99 -11.03 17.37
N ALA A 116 16.90 -10.57 18.01
CA ALA A 116 15.95 -11.43 18.71
C ALA A 116 15.35 -12.48 17.78
N ALA A 117 14.95 -12.05 16.58
CA ALA A 117 14.27 -12.94 15.65
C ALA A 117 15.19 -13.90 14.87
N LEU A 118 16.44 -13.51 14.61
CA LEU A 118 17.45 -14.44 14.10
C LEU A 118 17.94 -15.44 15.18
N GLY A 119 17.55 -15.25 16.44
CA GLY A 119 18.04 -16.05 17.57
C GLY A 119 19.54 -15.91 17.77
N LEU A 120 20.11 -14.75 17.44
CA LEU A 120 21.54 -14.51 17.57
C LEU A 120 21.94 -14.34 19.04
N PRO A 121 23.03 -14.97 19.49
CA PRO A 121 23.53 -14.73 20.83
C PRO A 121 24.02 -13.28 20.96
N THR A 122 23.60 -12.60 22.02
CA THR A 122 24.17 -11.29 22.38
C THR A 122 25.60 -11.47 22.89
N PHE A 123 26.48 -10.56 22.53
CA PHE A 123 27.87 -10.51 22.97
C PHE A 123 28.20 -9.17 23.62
N ARG A 124 29.18 -9.20 24.51
CA ARG A 124 29.70 -7.99 25.15
C ARG A 124 30.70 -7.33 24.21
N VAL A 125 30.50 -6.05 23.92
CA VAL A 125 31.51 -5.25 23.20
C VAL A 125 32.76 -5.10 24.08
N ALA A 126 33.81 -5.85 23.73
CA ALA A 126 35.06 -5.89 24.48
C ALA A 126 36.00 -4.75 24.05
N LYS A 127 36.87 -4.31 24.97
CA LYS A 127 37.88 -3.25 24.70
C LYS A 127 38.82 -3.60 23.53
N GLY A 128 39.04 -4.89 23.25
CA GLY A 128 39.89 -5.36 22.16
C GLY A 128 39.23 -5.39 20.77
N MET A 129 37.93 -5.11 20.65
CA MET A 129 37.27 -5.02 19.35
C MET A 129 37.61 -3.68 18.68
N SER A 130 38.09 -3.69 17.44
CA SER A 130 38.40 -2.44 16.72
C SER A 130 37.14 -1.69 16.28
N ASP A 131 37.27 -0.40 15.95
CA ASP A 131 36.17 0.41 15.39
C ASP A 131 35.64 -0.19 14.09
N GLN A 132 36.56 -0.65 13.25
CA GLN A 132 36.25 -1.33 12.00
C GLN A 132 35.37 -2.57 12.21
N THR A 133 35.59 -3.35 13.27
CA THR A 133 34.73 -4.49 13.59
C THR A 133 33.31 -4.04 13.96
N LEU A 134 33.17 -3.00 14.78
CA LEU A 134 31.85 -2.48 15.16
C LEU A 134 31.11 -1.91 13.95
N GLN A 135 31.80 -1.15 13.11
CA GLN A 135 31.25 -0.61 11.86
C GLN A 135 30.80 -1.72 10.92
N THR A 136 31.59 -2.78 10.73
CA THR A 136 31.19 -3.92 9.89
C THR A 136 29.95 -4.63 10.44
N ILE A 137 29.85 -4.81 11.76
CA ILE A 137 28.67 -5.42 12.39
C ILE A 137 27.43 -4.55 12.16
N LEU A 138 27.54 -3.23 12.34
CA LEU A 138 26.45 -2.30 12.08
C LEU A 138 26.06 -2.27 10.61
N ALA A 139 27.02 -2.24 9.69
CA ALA A 139 26.78 -2.28 8.27
C ALA A 139 26.04 -3.57 7.86
N LEU A 140 26.47 -4.73 8.38
CA LEU A 140 25.78 -6.00 8.17
C LEU A 140 24.36 -5.99 8.77
N HIS A 141 24.17 -5.44 9.96
CA HIS A 141 22.86 -5.32 10.58
C HIS A 141 21.93 -4.44 9.74
N HIS A 142 22.38 -3.26 9.32
CA HIS A 142 21.61 -2.37 8.45
C HIS A 142 21.32 -3.00 7.09
N GLU A 143 22.25 -3.77 6.54
CA GLU A 143 22.06 -4.47 5.27
C GLU A 143 21.06 -5.64 5.40
N ILE A 144 21.10 -6.38 6.49
CA ILE A 144 20.10 -7.41 6.80
C ILE A 144 18.73 -6.77 6.96
N ASP A 145 18.65 -5.69 7.72
CA ASP A 145 17.41 -4.94 7.93
C ASP A 145 16.85 -4.37 6.61
N ARG A 146 17.71 -3.82 5.75
CA ARG A 146 17.38 -3.38 4.39
C ARG A 146 16.86 -4.54 3.54
N LEU A 147 17.61 -5.63 3.43
CA LEU A 147 17.21 -6.83 2.65
C LEU A 147 15.92 -7.46 3.17
N HIS A 148 15.64 -7.36 4.47
CA HIS A 148 14.39 -7.84 5.05
C HIS A 148 13.21 -6.91 4.75
N ARG A 149 13.39 -5.58 4.85
CA ARG A 149 12.41 -4.61 4.38
C ARG A 149 12.13 -4.74 2.89
N GLU A 150 13.15 -5.01 2.09
CA GLU A 150 13.00 -5.28 0.65
C GLU A 150 12.27 -6.60 0.35
N ARG A 151 12.45 -7.61 1.22
CA ARG A 151 11.73 -8.89 1.13
C ARG A 151 10.31 -8.84 1.73
N ALA A 152 9.98 -7.85 2.56
CA ALA A 152 8.65 -7.66 3.12
C ALA A 152 7.57 -7.39 2.06
N ALA A 153 7.96 -7.07 0.81
CA ALA A 153 7.10 -7.14 -0.36
C ALA A 153 6.73 -8.61 -0.76
N THR A 154 6.32 -9.43 0.20
CA THR A 154 5.80 -10.77 -0.05
C THR A 154 4.36 -10.69 -0.59
N PRO A 155 3.93 -11.64 -1.44
CA PRO A 155 2.53 -11.77 -1.84
C PRO A 155 1.55 -11.87 -0.65
N GLU A 156 2.02 -12.34 0.50
CA GLU A 156 1.20 -12.53 1.70
C GLU A 156 0.97 -11.23 2.48
N GLU A 157 1.99 -10.38 2.62
CA GLU A 157 1.82 -9.02 3.15
C GLU A 157 0.92 -8.18 2.23
N ALA A 158 1.09 -8.31 0.91
CA ALA A 158 0.22 -7.65 -0.05
C ALA A 158 -1.24 -8.07 0.08
N ARG A 159 -1.49 -9.37 0.32
CA ARG A 159 -2.84 -9.90 0.57
C ARG A 159 -3.43 -9.35 1.87
N ARG A 160 -2.67 -9.33 2.96
CA ARG A 160 -3.11 -8.79 4.26
C ARG A 160 -3.45 -7.30 4.15
N ALA A 161 -2.55 -6.50 3.57
CA ALA A 161 -2.75 -5.06 3.40
C ALA A 161 -3.99 -4.75 2.53
N ASN A 162 -4.21 -5.50 1.44
CA ASN A 162 -5.42 -5.34 0.63
C ASN A 162 -6.70 -5.71 1.41
N ALA A 163 -6.66 -6.76 2.24
CA ALA A 163 -7.81 -7.17 3.05
C ALA A 163 -8.19 -6.13 4.11
N GLU A 164 -7.19 -5.59 4.83
CA GLU A 164 -7.36 -4.51 5.81
C GLU A 164 -7.92 -3.24 5.14
N LEU A 165 -7.34 -2.84 4.00
CA LEU A 165 -7.75 -1.67 3.25
C LEU A 165 -9.20 -1.79 2.74
N ARG A 166 -9.59 -2.97 2.23
CA ARG A 166 -11.00 -3.22 1.88
C ARG A 166 -11.91 -3.10 3.10
N ALA A 167 -11.50 -3.58 4.27
CA ALA A 167 -12.30 -3.44 5.49
C ALA A 167 -12.50 -1.98 5.89
N GLU A 168 -11.46 -1.15 5.79
CA GLU A 168 -11.56 0.29 6.01
C GLU A 168 -12.48 0.97 4.99
N MET A 169 -12.32 0.66 3.70
CA MET A 169 -13.18 1.18 2.64
C MET A 169 -14.65 0.82 2.90
N ARG A 170 -14.95 -0.41 3.35
CA ARG A 170 -16.30 -0.82 3.72
C ARG A 170 -16.86 -0.03 4.90
N ALA A 171 -16.04 0.19 5.93
CA ALA A 171 -16.46 0.94 7.12
C ALA A 171 -16.83 2.40 6.82
N ARG A 172 -16.27 2.98 5.73
CA ARG A 172 -16.54 4.34 5.28
C ARG A 172 -17.49 4.43 4.08
N ASP A 173 -18.12 3.32 3.69
CA ASP A 173 -18.92 3.24 2.46
C ASP A 173 -18.17 3.72 1.20
N ASN A 174 -16.84 3.56 1.23
CA ASN A 174 -15.89 3.96 0.20
C ASN A 174 -16.02 5.44 -0.20
N PHE A 175 -16.39 6.29 0.75
CA PHE A 175 -16.53 7.74 0.60
C PHE A 175 -15.54 8.48 1.52
N TYR A 176 -14.82 9.44 0.96
CA TYR A 176 -13.75 10.18 1.64
C TYR A 176 -14.02 11.70 1.53
N PRO A 177 -14.79 12.29 2.47
CA PRO A 177 -15.20 13.70 2.41
C PRO A 177 -14.04 14.68 2.26
N GLU A 178 -12.90 14.39 2.88
CA GLU A 178 -11.68 15.19 2.81
C GLU A 178 -11.09 15.25 1.40
N LEU A 179 -11.19 14.16 0.64
CA LEU A 179 -10.73 14.11 -0.75
C LEU A 179 -11.73 14.81 -1.69
N GLU A 180 -13.03 14.73 -1.39
CA GLU A 180 -14.04 15.51 -2.12
C GLU A 180 -13.84 17.01 -1.95
N ALA A 181 -13.54 17.46 -0.73
CA ALA A 181 -13.27 18.86 -0.45
C ALA A 181 -12.05 19.36 -1.23
N LYS A 182 -10.94 18.60 -1.24
CA LYS A 182 -9.74 18.92 -2.03
C LYS A 182 -10.04 18.95 -3.53
N ALA A 183 -10.83 18.00 -4.04
CA ALA A 183 -11.23 18.01 -5.45
C ALA A 183 -12.02 19.27 -5.81
N ALA A 184 -13.00 19.64 -4.96
CA ALA A 184 -13.83 20.82 -5.16
C ALA A 184 -13.01 22.12 -5.11
N GLU A 185 -12.10 22.25 -4.14
CA GLU A 185 -11.20 23.40 -4.00
C GLU A 185 -10.35 23.61 -5.25
N LEU A 186 -9.73 22.53 -5.76
CA LEU A 186 -8.91 22.62 -6.98
C LEU A 186 -9.75 22.99 -8.21
N LEU A 187 -10.94 22.41 -8.36
CA LEU A 187 -11.85 22.70 -9.47
C LEU A 187 -12.34 24.16 -9.43
N GLU A 188 -12.62 24.68 -8.24
CA GLU A 188 -13.01 26.09 -8.05
C GLU A 188 -11.85 27.03 -8.39
N ALA A 189 -10.63 26.71 -7.95
CA ALA A 189 -9.43 27.51 -8.22
C ALA A 189 -9.14 27.69 -9.72
N VAL A 190 -9.48 26.70 -10.55
CA VAL A 190 -9.35 26.79 -12.02
C VAL A 190 -10.63 27.21 -12.74
N GLY A 191 -11.66 27.62 -12.00
CA GLY A 191 -12.90 28.15 -12.56
C GLY A 191 -13.76 27.11 -13.30
N HIS A 192 -13.75 25.84 -12.88
CA HIS A 192 -14.61 24.83 -13.48
C HIS A 192 -16.10 25.11 -13.17
N THR A 193 -16.88 25.46 -14.20
CA THR A 193 -18.31 25.82 -14.06
C THR A 193 -19.27 24.65 -14.31
N GLY A 194 -18.76 23.46 -14.63
CA GLY A 194 -19.56 22.24 -14.89
C GLY A 194 -19.24 21.55 -16.22
N GLY A 195 -19.85 20.38 -16.42
CA GLY A 195 -19.59 19.50 -17.57
C GLY A 195 -18.34 18.63 -17.38
N PRO A 196 -17.91 17.90 -18.43
CA PRO A 196 -16.67 17.14 -18.40
C PRO A 196 -15.44 18.04 -18.19
N VAL A 197 -14.51 17.61 -17.33
CA VAL A 197 -13.23 18.31 -17.14
C VAL A 197 -12.36 18.16 -18.38
N SER A 198 -12.02 19.27 -19.05
CA SER A 198 -11.22 19.24 -20.28
C SER A 198 -9.73 19.05 -20.01
N HIS A 199 -8.96 18.67 -21.02
CA HIS A 199 -7.50 18.65 -20.95
C HIS A 199 -6.90 20.03 -20.61
N GLN A 200 -7.52 21.09 -21.12
CA GLN A 200 -7.10 22.46 -20.80
C GLN A 200 -7.25 22.75 -19.31
N LEU A 201 -8.39 22.41 -18.70
CA LEU A 201 -8.59 22.59 -17.26
C LEU A 201 -7.56 21.79 -16.45
N VAL A 202 -7.21 20.57 -16.87
CA VAL A 202 -6.16 19.78 -16.21
C VAL A 202 -4.78 20.46 -16.33
N ALA A 203 -4.47 21.09 -17.46
CA ALA A 203 -3.24 21.87 -17.63
C ALA A 203 -3.25 23.16 -16.79
N ASP A 204 -4.41 23.80 -16.66
CA ASP A 204 -4.59 24.97 -15.80
C ASP A 204 -4.42 24.59 -14.32
N MET A 205 -4.89 23.41 -13.90
CA MET A 205 -4.66 22.86 -12.55
C MET A 205 -3.17 22.63 -12.29
N ALA A 206 -2.46 22.03 -13.25
CA ALA A 206 -1.01 21.86 -13.14
C ALA A 206 -0.31 23.20 -12.97
N SER A 207 -0.68 24.19 -13.80
CA SER A 207 -0.11 25.54 -13.75
C SER A 207 -0.40 26.26 -12.44
N HIS A 208 -1.63 26.12 -11.92
CA HIS A 208 -2.05 26.66 -10.62
C HIS A 208 -1.21 26.08 -9.46
N LEU A 209 -0.83 24.81 -9.56
CA LEU A 209 0.03 24.12 -8.59
C LEU A 209 1.54 24.34 -8.84
N GLY A 210 1.92 25.21 -9.78
CA GLY A 210 3.32 25.51 -10.08
C GLY A 210 4.03 24.46 -10.94
N TYR A 211 3.28 23.60 -11.64
CA TYR A 211 3.82 22.58 -12.53
C TYR A 211 3.60 22.91 -14.01
N SER A 212 4.61 22.63 -14.82
CA SER A 212 4.53 22.61 -16.28
C SER A 212 4.49 21.17 -16.80
N LEU A 213 3.70 20.93 -17.86
CA LEU A 213 3.55 19.61 -18.47
C LEU A 213 4.50 19.44 -19.65
N HIS A 214 5.26 18.34 -19.67
CA HIS A 214 6.26 18.04 -20.71
C HIS A 214 6.01 16.66 -21.30
N TYR A 215 5.78 16.57 -22.61
CA TYR A 215 5.56 15.30 -23.30
C TYR A 215 6.85 14.79 -23.94
N VAL A 216 7.32 13.62 -23.52
CA VAL A 216 8.62 13.04 -23.88
C VAL A 216 8.49 11.62 -24.44
N GLY A 217 9.43 11.24 -25.29
CA GLY A 217 9.45 9.93 -25.97
C GLY A 217 10.23 8.84 -25.22
N ASP A 218 11.04 9.23 -24.24
CA ASP A 218 12.04 8.42 -23.53
C ASP A 218 11.74 8.32 -22.03
N LEU A 219 10.45 8.38 -21.66
CA LEU A 219 10.02 8.16 -20.28
C LEU A 219 10.47 6.76 -19.79
N PRO A 220 10.99 6.63 -18.55
CA PRO A 220 11.39 5.36 -17.98
C PRO A 220 10.32 4.28 -18.15
N HIS A 221 10.70 3.10 -18.65
CA HIS A 221 9.75 2.05 -19.05
C HIS A 221 8.88 1.54 -17.89
N SER A 222 9.41 1.67 -16.67
CA SER A 222 8.78 1.27 -15.42
C SER A 222 7.76 2.29 -14.89
N THR A 223 7.67 3.48 -15.49
CA THR A 223 6.84 4.61 -15.00
C THR A 223 5.72 4.98 -15.96
N ARG A 224 4.68 5.65 -15.43
CA ARG A 224 3.57 6.22 -16.22
C ARG A 224 3.69 7.73 -16.41
N SER A 225 4.39 8.36 -15.49
CA SER A 225 4.73 9.78 -15.44
C SER A 225 5.88 9.95 -14.46
N VAL A 226 6.70 10.96 -14.65
CA VAL A 226 7.76 11.34 -13.71
C VAL A 226 7.53 12.79 -13.27
N THR A 227 7.52 13.03 -11.96
CA THR A 227 7.33 14.38 -11.40
C THR A 227 8.66 14.90 -10.86
N ASP A 228 9.15 15.96 -11.46
CA ASP A 228 10.28 16.75 -10.98
C ASP A 228 9.77 17.82 -10.01
N LYS A 229 9.84 17.50 -8.71
CA LYS A 229 9.47 18.42 -7.63
C LYS A 229 10.44 19.61 -7.52
N ARG A 230 11.69 19.49 -8.00
CA ARG A 230 12.71 20.54 -7.89
C ARG A 230 12.48 21.66 -8.90
N ASN A 231 12.10 21.31 -10.12
CA ASN A 231 11.92 22.28 -11.21
C ASN A 231 10.46 22.53 -11.59
N GLY A 232 9.49 21.94 -10.88
CA GLY A 232 8.06 22.10 -11.17
C GLY A 232 7.68 21.54 -12.54
N ARG A 233 8.09 20.31 -12.87
CA ARG A 233 7.81 19.68 -14.17
C ARG A 233 7.18 18.30 -14.01
N ILE A 234 6.18 18.00 -14.83
CA ILE A 234 5.58 16.66 -14.95
C ILE A 234 5.85 16.15 -16.35
N TYR A 235 6.61 15.06 -16.44
CA TYR A 235 6.95 14.39 -17.68
C TYR A 235 5.95 13.26 -17.98
N LEU A 236 5.44 13.25 -19.21
CA LEU A 236 4.36 12.38 -19.69
C LEU A 236 4.79 11.73 -21.01
N PRO A 237 4.31 10.52 -21.33
CA PRO A 237 4.65 9.88 -22.59
C PRO A 237 3.95 10.58 -23.77
N THR A 238 4.66 10.76 -24.90
CA THR A 238 4.06 11.30 -26.13
C THR A 238 3.02 10.35 -26.73
N GLN A 239 3.22 9.03 -26.57
CA GLN A 239 2.28 8.02 -27.06
C GLN A 239 1.23 7.70 -25.99
N GLN A 240 -0.01 8.15 -26.22
CA GLN A 240 -1.15 7.81 -25.39
C GLN A 240 -1.62 6.40 -25.71
N SER A 241 -1.88 5.58 -24.68
CA SER A 241 -2.51 4.28 -24.89
C SER A 241 -3.97 4.50 -25.33
N PRO A 242 -4.43 3.95 -26.46
CA PRO A 242 -5.77 4.23 -27.00
C PRO A 242 -6.92 3.92 -26.04
N SER A 243 -6.70 3.07 -25.04
CA SER A 243 -7.71 2.62 -24.08
C SER A 243 -7.72 3.38 -22.76
N ARG A 244 -6.89 4.42 -22.59
CA ARG A 244 -6.75 5.13 -21.31
C ARG A 244 -6.99 6.62 -21.45
N ASP A 245 -7.71 7.16 -20.48
CA ASP A 245 -7.92 8.60 -20.34
C ASP A 245 -6.58 9.30 -20.08
N SER A 246 -6.16 10.15 -21.01
CA SER A 246 -4.88 10.85 -20.92
C SER A 246 -4.83 11.94 -19.84
N ARG A 247 -5.98 12.33 -19.26
CA ARG A 247 -6.05 13.22 -18.09
C ARG A 247 -5.62 12.50 -16.82
N SER A 248 -5.87 11.18 -16.73
CA SER A 248 -5.69 10.42 -15.49
C SER A 248 -4.24 10.40 -14.97
N PRO A 249 -3.19 10.14 -15.79
CA PRO A 249 -1.81 10.19 -15.30
C PRO A 249 -1.39 11.56 -14.76
N ILE A 250 -1.87 12.65 -15.38
CA ILE A 250 -1.57 14.01 -14.95
C ILE A 250 -2.22 14.27 -13.59
N LEU A 251 -3.51 13.98 -13.48
CA LEU A 251 -4.26 14.16 -12.23
C LEU A 251 -3.73 13.26 -11.11
N GLN A 252 -3.25 12.05 -11.42
CA GLN A 252 -2.60 11.18 -10.43
C GLN A 252 -1.29 11.80 -9.91
N ALA A 253 -0.47 12.37 -10.79
CA ALA A 253 0.75 13.07 -10.38
C ALA A 253 0.43 14.30 -9.51
N LEU A 254 -0.57 15.10 -9.88
CA LEU A 254 -1.03 16.25 -9.10
C LEU A 254 -1.64 15.82 -7.76
N ALA A 255 -2.43 14.75 -7.73
CA ALA A 255 -3.07 14.25 -6.53
C ALA A 255 -2.05 13.79 -5.48
N SER A 256 -0.98 13.08 -5.88
CA SER A 256 0.08 12.73 -4.93
C SER A 256 0.79 13.95 -4.35
N HIS A 257 0.87 15.06 -5.10
CA HIS A 257 1.39 16.32 -4.56
C HIS A 257 0.40 17.01 -3.61
N LEU A 258 -0.88 17.12 -3.98
CA LEU A 258 -1.94 17.74 -3.17
C LEU A 258 -2.23 17.05 -1.84
N LEU A 259 -1.84 15.78 -1.74
CA LEU A 259 -1.99 14.95 -0.55
C LEU A 259 -0.71 14.88 0.29
N ASP A 260 0.34 15.62 -0.09
CA ASP A 260 1.64 15.61 0.56
C ASP A 260 2.19 14.19 0.73
N HIS A 261 2.02 13.36 -0.31
CA HIS A 261 2.54 11.99 -0.29
C HIS A 261 4.06 11.99 -0.34
N ASP A 262 4.65 11.44 0.72
CA ASP A 262 6.07 11.08 0.80
C ASP A 262 6.33 9.67 0.28
N GLU A 263 7.61 9.33 0.17
CA GLU A 263 8.04 7.98 -0.17
C GLU A 263 7.39 6.95 0.78
N PRO A 264 6.67 5.93 0.25
CA PRO A 264 5.92 4.99 1.09
C PRO A 264 6.79 4.26 2.10
N ARG A 265 6.38 4.20 3.36
CA ARG A 265 7.15 3.49 4.40
C ARG A 265 7.09 1.96 4.28
N GLY A 266 6.16 1.45 3.47
CA GLY A 266 5.94 0.03 3.25
C GLY A 266 4.77 -0.22 2.30
N TYR A 267 4.44 -1.50 2.07
CA TYR A 267 3.45 -1.88 1.05
C TYR A 267 2.03 -1.39 1.36
N ALA A 268 1.61 -1.45 2.63
CA ALA A 268 0.30 -0.94 3.05
C ALA A 268 0.17 0.58 2.85
N ASP A 269 1.25 1.33 3.11
CA ASP A 269 1.31 2.78 2.91
C ASP A 269 1.21 3.12 1.41
N PHE A 270 1.95 2.39 0.58
CA PHE A 270 1.87 2.50 -0.88
C PHE A 270 0.46 2.23 -1.41
N LEU A 271 -0.21 1.19 -0.93
CA LEU A 271 -1.58 0.89 -1.35
C LEU A 271 -2.56 1.98 -0.93
N ARG A 272 -2.43 2.51 0.29
CA ARG A 272 -3.28 3.62 0.77
C ARG A 272 -3.11 4.86 -0.09
N GLN A 273 -1.86 5.32 -0.28
CA GLN A 273 -1.56 6.45 -1.15
C GLN A 273 -2.15 6.23 -2.55
N ARG A 274 -2.00 5.03 -3.11
CA ARG A 274 -2.57 4.69 -4.42
C ARG A 274 -4.10 4.76 -4.45
N ILE A 275 -4.81 4.39 -3.38
CA ILE A 275 -6.27 4.56 -3.31
C ILE A 275 -6.64 6.03 -3.26
N GLU A 276 -6.01 6.81 -2.38
CA GLU A 276 -6.29 8.24 -2.23
C GLU A 276 -6.04 9.00 -3.53
N THR A 277 -4.91 8.74 -4.20
CA THR A 277 -4.58 9.32 -5.51
C THR A 277 -5.63 8.99 -6.57
N ASN A 278 -6.09 7.73 -6.63
CA ASN A 278 -7.11 7.31 -7.59
C ASN A 278 -8.49 7.88 -7.27
N TYR A 279 -8.85 7.94 -5.99
CA TYR A 279 -10.09 8.56 -5.53
C TYR A 279 -10.12 10.04 -5.91
N LEU A 280 -9.08 10.79 -5.55
CA LEU A 280 -8.99 12.21 -5.83
C LEU A 280 -9.01 12.49 -7.33
N THR A 281 -8.30 11.68 -8.13
CA THR A 281 -8.36 11.75 -9.60
C THR A 281 -9.78 11.56 -10.13
N ALA A 282 -10.52 10.56 -9.63
CA ALA A 282 -11.90 10.31 -10.03
C ALA A 282 -12.85 11.42 -9.54
N ALA A 283 -12.62 11.97 -8.35
CA ALA A 283 -13.39 13.07 -7.80
C ALA A 283 -13.22 14.37 -8.59
N ILE A 284 -12.01 14.63 -9.11
CA ILE A 284 -11.76 15.75 -10.01
C ILE A 284 -12.47 15.54 -11.35
N LEU A 285 -12.36 14.35 -11.94
CA LEU A 285 -12.97 14.06 -13.25
C LEU A 285 -14.50 13.99 -13.21
N LEU A 286 -15.07 13.55 -12.10
CA LEU A 286 -16.50 13.46 -11.84
C LEU A 286 -16.84 14.20 -10.53
N PRO A 287 -16.91 15.55 -10.56
CA PRO A 287 -17.13 16.37 -9.38
C PRO A 287 -18.38 15.92 -8.61
N GLU A 288 -18.26 15.78 -7.29
CA GLU A 288 -19.29 15.20 -6.43
C GLU A 288 -20.68 15.79 -6.70
N GLN A 289 -20.82 17.12 -6.62
CA GLN A 289 -22.12 17.78 -6.76
C GLN A 289 -22.76 17.51 -8.13
N ALA A 290 -21.96 17.51 -9.20
CA ALA A 290 -22.44 17.27 -10.55
C ALA A 290 -22.85 15.80 -10.73
N ALA A 291 -22.01 14.86 -10.27
CA ALA A 291 -22.26 13.43 -10.36
C ALA A 291 -23.46 13.01 -9.51
N VAL A 292 -23.58 13.52 -8.27
CA VAL A 292 -24.72 13.25 -7.39
C VAL A 292 -26.01 13.81 -7.97
N ARG A 293 -26.01 15.03 -8.52
CA ARG A 293 -27.18 15.61 -9.20
C ARG A 293 -27.62 14.72 -10.36
N PHE A 294 -26.69 14.33 -11.22
CA PHE A 294 -26.93 13.46 -12.36
C PHE A 294 -27.52 12.10 -11.92
N LEU A 295 -26.88 11.44 -10.96
CA LEU A 295 -27.32 10.13 -10.45
C LEU A 295 -28.64 10.21 -9.69
N THR A 296 -28.92 11.30 -8.99
CA THR A 296 -30.21 11.52 -8.31
C THR A 296 -31.34 11.67 -9.32
N GLU A 297 -31.13 12.43 -10.40
CA GLU A 297 -32.10 12.51 -11.49
C GLU A 297 -32.33 11.14 -12.14
N ALA A 298 -31.25 10.41 -12.43
CA ALA A 298 -31.33 9.06 -12.97
C ALA A 298 -32.06 8.09 -12.01
N LYS A 299 -31.84 8.20 -10.69
CA LYS A 299 -32.54 7.40 -9.68
C LYS A 299 -34.03 7.70 -9.67
N ASN A 300 -34.43 8.97 -9.70
CA ASN A 300 -35.84 9.40 -9.75
C ASN A 300 -36.55 8.85 -10.99
N LEU A 301 -35.84 8.82 -12.12
CA LEU A 301 -36.33 8.26 -13.38
C LEU A 301 -36.12 6.74 -13.51
N ARG A 302 -35.58 6.08 -12.48
CA ARG A 302 -35.28 4.63 -12.45
C ARG A 302 -34.43 4.18 -13.65
N ARG A 303 -33.35 4.92 -13.94
CA ARG A 303 -32.49 4.69 -15.10
C ARG A 303 -30.99 4.83 -14.80
N ILE A 304 -30.55 4.61 -13.56
CA ILE A 304 -29.12 4.64 -13.24
C ILE A 304 -28.37 3.69 -14.19
N SER A 305 -27.33 4.22 -14.83
CA SER A 305 -26.52 3.55 -15.85
C SER A 305 -25.09 4.07 -15.77
N MET A 306 -24.13 3.14 -15.78
CA MET A 306 -22.70 3.46 -15.73
C MET A 306 -22.21 4.00 -17.07
N GLU A 307 -22.86 3.61 -18.16
CA GLU A 307 -22.62 4.10 -19.52
C GLU A 307 -23.04 5.55 -19.65
N GLU A 308 -24.24 5.91 -19.16
CA GLU A 308 -24.67 7.31 -19.17
C GLU A 308 -23.80 8.17 -18.25
N LEU A 309 -23.38 7.65 -17.08
CA LEU A 309 -22.44 8.35 -16.21
C LEU A 309 -21.08 8.54 -16.90
N ARG A 310 -20.57 7.49 -17.55
CA ARG A 310 -19.33 7.54 -18.33
C ARG A 310 -19.40 8.60 -19.42
N ASP A 311 -20.48 8.60 -20.19
CA ASP A 311 -20.66 9.50 -21.34
C ASP A 311 -20.86 10.94 -20.88
N ALA A 312 -21.63 11.17 -19.80
CA ALA A 312 -21.89 12.49 -19.24
C ALA A 312 -20.61 13.22 -18.75
N PHE A 313 -19.60 12.48 -18.29
CA PHE A 313 -18.33 13.02 -17.80
C PHE A 313 -17.14 12.72 -18.73
N ALA A 314 -17.39 12.08 -19.87
CA ALA A 314 -16.40 11.67 -20.86
C ALA A 314 -15.22 10.89 -20.25
N VAL A 315 -15.47 9.94 -19.36
CA VAL A 315 -14.44 9.10 -18.70
C VAL A 315 -14.43 7.67 -19.21
N SER A 316 -13.56 6.81 -18.69
CA SER A 316 -13.64 5.36 -18.95
C SER A 316 -14.77 4.70 -18.17
N TYR A 317 -15.24 3.53 -18.64
CA TYR A 317 -16.25 2.75 -17.91
C TYR A 317 -15.75 2.34 -16.51
N GLU A 318 -14.47 1.98 -16.37
CA GLU A 318 -13.85 1.66 -15.08
C GLU A 318 -13.85 2.87 -14.13
N THR A 319 -13.54 4.06 -14.64
CA THR A 319 -13.57 5.30 -13.85
C THR A 319 -14.99 5.62 -13.37
N ALA A 320 -15.99 5.51 -14.27
CA ALA A 320 -17.39 5.74 -13.92
C ALA A 320 -17.90 4.72 -12.89
N ALA A 321 -17.55 3.44 -13.05
CA ALA A 321 -17.90 2.38 -12.11
C ALA A 321 -17.27 2.60 -10.72
N HIS A 322 -15.98 2.93 -10.64
CA HIS A 322 -15.33 3.27 -9.37
C HIS A 322 -15.93 4.53 -8.74
N ARG A 323 -16.18 5.58 -9.52
CA ARG A 323 -16.80 6.79 -8.99
C ARG A 323 -18.19 6.51 -8.45
N PHE A 324 -18.96 5.68 -9.14
CA PHE A 324 -20.27 5.25 -8.65
C PHE A 324 -20.15 4.56 -7.29
N THR A 325 -19.14 3.69 -7.08
CA THR A 325 -18.94 3.06 -5.76
C THR A 325 -18.49 4.00 -4.67
N ASN A 326 -17.99 5.21 -4.99
CA ASN A 326 -17.72 6.24 -3.98
C ASN A 326 -18.99 6.96 -3.54
N LEU A 327 -19.96 7.14 -4.46
CA LEU A 327 -21.12 8.00 -4.23
C LEU A 327 -22.40 7.22 -3.91
N ALA A 328 -22.53 5.98 -4.39
CA ALA A 328 -23.80 5.26 -4.38
C ALA A 328 -24.38 5.06 -2.97
N THR A 329 -23.56 4.65 -2.01
CA THR A 329 -24.06 4.41 -0.66
C THR A 329 -24.15 5.72 0.12
N ALA A 330 -23.07 6.50 0.16
CA ALA A 330 -23.01 7.74 0.93
C ALA A 330 -24.00 8.83 0.47
N ARG A 331 -24.34 8.90 -0.83
CA ARG A 331 -25.17 9.98 -1.40
C ARG A 331 -26.50 9.50 -1.98
N LEU A 332 -26.63 8.23 -2.32
CA LEU A 332 -27.86 7.68 -2.89
C LEU A 332 -28.49 6.59 -2.01
N ASP A 333 -27.89 6.19 -0.89
CA ASP A 333 -28.41 5.11 -0.03
C ASP A 333 -28.63 3.80 -0.82
N ILE A 334 -27.66 3.47 -1.68
CA ILE A 334 -27.61 2.23 -2.44
C ILE A 334 -26.31 1.51 -2.09
N PRO A 335 -26.35 0.37 -1.38
CA PRO A 335 -25.18 -0.48 -1.19
C PRO A 335 -24.84 -1.17 -2.52
N VAL A 336 -23.55 -1.34 -2.78
CA VAL A 336 -23.03 -1.84 -4.06
C VAL A 336 -21.88 -2.82 -3.87
N HIS A 337 -21.56 -3.52 -4.96
CA HIS A 337 -20.27 -4.16 -5.11
C HIS A 337 -19.68 -3.88 -6.49
N PHE A 338 -18.36 -3.96 -6.57
CA PHE A 338 -17.55 -3.77 -7.76
C PHE A 338 -16.60 -4.95 -7.93
N MET A 339 -16.43 -5.37 -9.17
CA MET A 339 -15.45 -6.38 -9.54
C MET A 339 -14.73 -6.00 -10.83
N LYS A 340 -13.42 -6.22 -10.85
CA LYS A 340 -12.63 -6.30 -12.07
C LYS A 340 -12.06 -7.69 -12.20
N VAL A 341 -12.40 -8.40 -13.26
CA VAL A 341 -12.08 -9.82 -13.45
C VAL A 341 -11.41 -10.02 -14.79
N HIS A 342 -10.30 -10.77 -14.82
CA HIS A 342 -9.63 -11.17 -16.07
C HIS A 342 -10.41 -12.29 -16.78
N GLU A 343 -10.27 -12.48 -18.09
CA GLU A 343 -10.95 -13.55 -18.86
C GLU A 343 -10.74 -14.98 -18.29
N SER A 344 -9.60 -15.24 -17.62
CA SER A 344 -9.37 -16.50 -16.88
C SER A 344 -10.36 -16.72 -15.73
N GLY A 345 -10.97 -15.64 -15.24
CA GLY A 345 -11.82 -15.56 -14.08
C GLY A 345 -11.14 -15.11 -12.80
N THR A 346 -9.87 -14.73 -12.87
CA THR A 346 -9.12 -14.20 -11.73
C THR A 346 -9.63 -12.81 -11.35
N ILE A 347 -9.96 -12.59 -10.08
CA ILE A 347 -10.32 -11.29 -9.54
C ILE A 347 -9.06 -10.44 -9.41
N ILE A 348 -9.08 -9.26 -10.03
CA ILE A 348 -7.97 -8.30 -10.04
C ILE A 348 -8.22 -7.18 -9.04
N LYS A 349 -9.48 -6.74 -8.91
CA LYS A 349 -9.93 -5.76 -7.92
C LYS A 349 -11.33 -6.12 -7.48
N ALA A 350 -11.63 -5.91 -6.21
CA ALA A 350 -12.97 -6.06 -5.67
C ALA A 350 -13.26 -5.02 -4.59
N TYR A 351 -14.52 -4.63 -4.48
CA TYR A 351 -15.05 -3.82 -3.39
C TYR A 351 -16.51 -4.20 -3.16
N GLU A 352 -16.98 -4.16 -1.91
CA GLU A 352 -18.35 -4.51 -1.58
C GLU A 352 -18.82 -3.86 -0.28
N ASN A 353 -20.03 -3.33 -0.22
CA ASN A 353 -20.72 -3.00 1.04
C ASN A 353 -22.17 -3.48 1.08
N ASP A 354 -22.52 -4.42 0.19
CA ASP A 354 -23.88 -4.89 -0.04
C ASP A 354 -24.12 -6.35 0.37
N ARG A 355 -23.21 -6.89 1.19
CA ARG A 355 -23.22 -8.25 1.72
C ARG A 355 -22.97 -9.35 0.69
N VAL A 356 -22.60 -9.03 -0.55
CA VAL A 356 -22.10 -10.05 -1.47
C VAL A 356 -20.89 -10.76 -0.86
N ARG A 357 -20.78 -12.06 -1.08
CA ARG A 357 -19.63 -12.86 -0.63
C ARG A 357 -18.75 -13.20 -1.81
N PHE A 358 -17.63 -12.48 -1.92
CA PHE A 358 -16.60 -12.85 -2.87
C PHE A 358 -15.88 -14.14 -2.46
N PRO A 359 -15.39 -14.93 -3.44
CA PRO A 359 -14.45 -15.99 -3.12
C PRO A 359 -13.21 -15.38 -2.46
N SER A 360 -12.75 -16.03 -1.40
CA SER A 360 -11.52 -15.67 -0.71
C SER A 360 -10.63 -16.91 -0.53
N ASP A 361 -9.34 -16.69 -0.38
CA ASP A 361 -8.41 -17.72 0.05
C ASP A 361 -8.50 -17.98 1.58
N ALA A 362 -7.64 -18.86 2.09
CA ALA A 362 -7.60 -19.22 3.51
C ALA A 362 -7.24 -18.03 4.44
N LEU A 363 -6.65 -16.96 3.89
CA LEU A 363 -6.28 -15.74 4.60
C LEU A 363 -7.32 -14.62 4.42
N GLY A 364 -8.42 -14.88 3.70
CA GLY A 364 -9.48 -13.90 3.45
C GLY A 364 -9.18 -12.93 2.30
N ALA A 365 -8.11 -13.14 1.54
CA ALA A 365 -7.80 -12.32 0.37
C ALA A 365 -8.68 -12.71 -0.82
N VAL A 366 -9.20 -11.71 -1.52
CA VAL A 366 -10.14 -11.89 -2.65
C VAL A 366 -9.41 -11.81 -3.97
N GLU A 367 -8.47 -10.87 -4.09
CA GLU A 367 -7.62 -10.68 -5.25
C GLU A 367 -6.80 -11.95 -5.54
N GLY A 368 -6.75 -12.37 -6.80
CA GLY A 368 -6.09 -13.60 -7.23
C GLY A 368 -6.98 -14.85 -7.17
N THR A 369 -8.13 -14.81 -6.49
CA THR A 369 -9.08 -15.93 -6.50
C THR A 369 -9.95 -15.94 -7.76
N THR A 370 -10.63 -17.06 -8.01
CA THR A 370 -11.47 -17.24 -9.20
C THR A 370 -12.94 -17.02 -8.86
N VAL A 371 -13.58 -16.08 -9.56
CA VAL A 371 -15.04 -15.85 -9.46
C VAL A 371 -15.84 -16.98 -10.14
N CYS A 372 -17.03 -17.27 -9.62
CA CYS A 372 -17.94 -18.29 -10.16
C CYS A 372 -18.19 -18.10 -11.66
N ARG A 373 -18.15 -19.18 -12.44
CA ARG A 373 -18.42 -19.16 -13.90
C ARG A 373 -19.80 -18.60 -14.26
N ASN A 374 -20.77 -18.72 -13.35
CA ASN A 374 -22.14 -18.25 -13.54
C ASN A 374 -22.34 -16.79 -13.09
N TRP A 375 -21.30 -16.13 -12.58
CA TRP A 375 -21.37 -14.72 -12.20
C TRP A 375 -21.33 -13.81 -13.42
N THR A 376 -21.98 -12.66 -13.37
CA THR A 376 -22.03 -11.68 -14.49
C THR A 376 -20.63 -11.29 -15.00
N ALA A 377 -19.66 -11.15 -14.08
CA ALA A 377 -18.27 -10.85 -14.43
C ALA A 377 -17.55 -11.96 -15.22
N ARG A 378 -18.14 -13.17 -15.30
CA ARG A 378 -17.63 -14.30 -16.10
C ARG A 378 -18.46 -14.54 -17.35
N THR A 379 -19.79 -14.57 -17.20
CA THR A 379 -20.70 -14.87 -18.31
C THR A 379 -20.60 -13.86 -19.44
N VAL A 380 -20.25 -12.60 -19.13
CA VAL A 380 -20.07 -11.54 -20.13
C VAL A 380 -19.05 -11.91 -21.22
N PHE A 381 -18.04 -12.73 -20.92
CA PHE A 381 -17.02 -13.13 -21.91
C PHE A 381 -17.56 -14.11 -22.97
N ASP A 382 -18.65 -14.80 -22.67
CA ASP A 382 -19.30 -15.75 -23.57
C ASP A 382 -20.34 -15.08 -24.49
N VAL A 383 -20.56 -13.77 -24.31
CA VAL A 383 -21.55 -12.99 -25.09
C VAL A 383 -20.90 -12.46 -26.38
N GLU A 384 -21.62 -12.59 -27.50
CA GLU A 384 -21.15 -12.11 -28.81
C GLU A 384 -21.11 -10.58 -28.90
N ASP A 385 -22.12 -9.90 -28.35
CA ASP A 385 -22.11 -8.43 -28.25
C ASP A 385 -21.17 -7.98 -27.13
N ARG A 386 -20.01 -7.46 -27.54
CA ARG A 386 -18.98 -6.92 -26.65
C ARG A 386 -19.05 -5.40 -26.47
N PHE A 387 -19.98 -4.73 -27.14
CA PHE A 387 -20.10 -3.27 -27.11
C PHE A 387 -21.12 -2.82 -26.05
N SER A 388 -22.26 -3.50 -25.99
CA SER A 388 -23.32 -3.21 -25.03
C SER A 388 -22.97 -3.77 -23.65
N PRO A 389 -23.45 -3.12 -22.58
CA PRO A 389 -23.36 -3.71 -21.25
C PRO A 389 -24.22 -4.95 -21.11
N TRP A 390 -23.68 -5.94 -20.41
CA TRP A 390 -24.38 -7.17 -20.06
C TRP A 390 -25.03 -7.05 -18.69
N TYR A 391 -26.35 -7.25 -18.64
CA TYR A 391 -27.13 -7.22 -17.40
C TYR A 391 -27.59 -8.62 -17.03
N GLN A 392 -27.38 -9.02 -15.79
CA GLN A 392 -27.76 -10.36 -15.34
C GLN A 392 -28.11 -10.39 -13.85
N TYR A 393 -29.13 -11.17 -13.52
CA TYR A 393 -29.42 -11.59 -12.16
C TYR A 393 -28.64 -12.86 -11.81
N THR A 394 -27.99 -12.89 -10.65
CA THR A 394 -27.35 -14.09 -10.11
C THR A 394 -27.94 -14.41 -8.74
N ASP A 395 -28.62 -15.56 -8.66
CA ASP A 395 -29.08 -16.11 -7.37
C ASP A 395 -27.92 -16.82 -6.67
N THR A 396 -27.71 -16.49 -5.41
CA THR A 396 -26.66 -17.07 -4.57
C THR A 396 -27.23 -17.60 -3.26
N SER A 397 -26.42 -18.33 -2.51
CA SER A 397 -26.75 -18.70 -1.12
C SER A 397 -26.91 -17.49 -0.18
N SER A 398 -26.27 -16.36 -0.51
CA SER A 398 -26.36 -15.10 0.26
C SER A 398 -27.46 -14.14 -0.19
N GLY A 399 -28.16 -14.43 -1.29
CA GLY A 399 -29.18 -13.54 -1.85
C GLY A 399 -29.09 -13.42 -3.38
N THR A 400 -30.02 -12.66 -3.97
CA THR A 400 -30.05 -12.38 -5.40
C THR A 400 -29.42 -11.01 -5.67
N PHE A 401 -28.47 -10.98 -6.60
CA PHE A 401 -27.78 -9.78 -7.02
C PHE A 401 -28.04 -9.52 -8.50
N TRP A 402 -28.17 -8.25 -8.87
CA TRP A 402 -28.16 -7.82 -10.26
C TRP A 402 -26.86 -7.10 -10.53
N CYS A 403 -26.22 -7.40 -11.65
CA CYS A 403 -24.98 -6.73 -12.04
C CYS A 403 -25.04 -6.29 -13.49
N THR A 404 -24.43 -5.14 -13.78
CA THR A 404 -24.02 -4.71 -15.11
C THR A 404 -22.53 -5.00 -15.31
N SER A 405 -22.13 -5.46 -16.50
CA SER A 405 -20.74 -5.74 -16.81
C SER A 405 -20.37 -5.37 -18.24
N ARG A 406 -19.16 -4.85 -18.43
CA ARG A 406 -18.59 -4.51 -19.73
C ARG A 406 -17.18 -5.07 -19.86
N ILE A 407 -16.80 -5.50 -21.08
CA ILE A 407 -15.45 -5.94 -21.40
C ILE A 407 -14.59 -4.74 -21.79
N GLU A 408 -13.39 -4.66 -21.21
CA GLU A 408 -12.34 -3.69 -21.48
C GLU A 408 -11.06 -4.44 -21.89
N LYS A 409 -10.32 -3.88 -22.85
CA LYS A 409 -9.07 -4.47 -23.35
C LYS A 409 -7.86 -3.81 -22.69
N ALA A 410 -6.91 -4.63 -22.23
CA ALA A 410 -5.60 -4.16 -21.79
C ALA A 410 -4.47 -5.02 -22.35
N LYS A 411 -3.22 -4.64 -22.09
CA LYS A 411 -2.01 -5.32 -22.63
C LYS A 411 -1.94 -6.82 -22.27
N GLU A 412 -2.48 -7.18 -21.11
CA GLU A 412 -2.39 -8.51 -20.51
C GLU A 412 -3.58 -9.43 -20.86
N GLY A 413 -4.62 -8.91 -21.52
CA GLY A 413 -5.82 -9.65 -21.88
C GLY A 413 -7.10 -8.82 -21.81
N GLU A 414 -8.22 -9.52 -21.87
CA GLU A 414 -9.56 -8.94 -21.70
C GLU A 414 -9.96 -8.97 -20.22
N TYR A 415 -10.61 -7.89 -19.78
CA TYR A 415 -11.09 -7.73 -18.40
C TYR A 415 -12.56 -7.35 -18.43
N SER A 416 -13.36 -7.92 -17.53
CA SER A 416 -14.69 -7.44 -17.25
C SER A 416 -14.65 -6.47 -16.08
N VAL A 417 -15.38 -5.38 -16.22
CA VAL A 417 -15.64 -4.41 -15.14
C VAL A 417 -17.13 -4.51 -14.83
N SER A 418 -17.45 -4.88 -13.59
CA SER A 418 -18.81 -5.12 -13.15
C SER A 418 -19.16 -4.28 -11.94
N VAL A 419 -20.39 -3.75 -11.94
CA VAL A 419 -21.03 -3.14 -10.76
C VAL A 419 -22.32 -3.89 -10.50
N GLY A 420 -22.59 -4.21 -9.25
CA GLY A 420 -23.84 -4.86 -8.87
C GLY A 420 -24.43 -4.34 -7.58
N VAL A 421 -25.70 -4.70 -7.37
CA VAL A 421 -26.50 -4.33 -6.20
C VAL A 421 -27.40 -5.49 -5.77
N PRO A 422 -27.87 -5.51 -4.52
CA PRO A 422 -28.88 -6.46 -4.06
C PRO A 422 -30.21 -6.24 -4.79
N PHE A 423 -31.00 -7.31 -4.92
CA PHE A 423 -32.28 -7.31 -5.64
C PHE A 423 -33.22 -6.15 -5.27
N GLU A 424 -33.28 -5.74 -4.01
CA GLU A 424 -34.17 -4.66 -3.53
C GLU A 424 -33.85 -3.27 -4.11
N HIS A 425 -32.60 -3.05 -4.55
CA HIS A 425 -32.14 -1.78 -5.13
C HIS A 425 -32.23 -1.74 -6.67
N VAL A 426 -32.52 -2.87 -7.33
CA VAL A 426 -32.49 -3.00 -8.79
C VAL A 426 -33.52 -2.13 -9.50
N LYS A 427 -34.62 -1.78 -8.81
CA LYS A 427 -35.67 -0.88 -9.30
C LYS A 427 -35.16 0.49 -9.78
N TRP A 428 -33.96 0.91 -9.36
CA TRP A 428 -33.36 2.20 -9.74
C TRP A 428 -32.53 2.16 -11.03
N PHE A 429 -32.20 0.97 -11.53
CA PHE A 429 -31.23 0.78 -12.61
C PHE A 429 -31.92 0.51 -13.96
N ARG A 430 -31.22 0.90 -15.03
CA ARG A 430 -31.53 0.46 -16.40
C ARG A 430 -31.10 -0.99 -16.60
N GLY A 431 -31.77 -1.75 -17.46
CA GLY A 431 -31.43 -3.16 -17.70
C GLY A 431 -31.98 -4.12 -16.64
N ARG A 432 -32.85 -3.63 -15.74
CA ARG A 432 -33.53 -4.44 -14.72
C ARG A 432 -34.50 -5.45 -15.33
N GLU A 433 -35.00 -5.19 -16.53
CA GLU A 433 -35.89 -6.05 -17.31
C GLU A 433 -35.18 -7.22 -17.98
N THR A 434 -33.86 -7.35 -17.77
CA THR A 434 -33.06 -8.42 -18.37
C THR A 434 -33.66 -9.80 -18.09
N PRO A 435 -33.83 -10.66 -19.12
CA PRO A 435 -34.25 -12.03 -18.93
C PRO A 435 -33.10 -12.93 -18.44
N HIS A 436 -31.86 -12.42 -18.45
CA HIS A 436 -30.68 -13.19 -18.13
C HIS A 436 -30.60 -13.43 -16.62
N ARG A 437 -30.71 -14.69 -16.23
CA ARG A 437 -30.63 -15.13 -14.84
C ARG A 437 -29.80 -16.39 -14.73
N ALA A 438 -28.89 -16.40 -13.77
CA ALA A 438 -28.02 -17.52 -13.48
C ALA A 438 -28.10 -17.90 -12.00
N VAL A 439 -27.76 -19.14 -11.68
CA VAL A 439 -27.69 -19.62 -10.29
C VAL A 439 -26.24 -19.95 -9.97
N SER A 440 -25.71 -19.35 -8.91
CA SER A 440 -24.42 -19.68 -8.33
C SER A 440 -24.61 -20.42 -7.01
N ARG A 441 -24.15 -21.67 -6.97
CA ARG A 441 -24.08 -22.47 -5.73
C ARG A 441 -22.70 -22.36 -5.05
N CYS A 442 -21.78 -21.54 -5.57
CA CYS A 442 -20.51 -21.31 -4.91
C CYS A 442 -20.72 -20.81 -3.46
N PRO A 443 -19.90 -21.27 -2.49
CA PRO A 443 -18.60 -21.94 -2.64
C PRO A 443 -18.64 -23.47 -2.84
N ASP A 444 -19.80 -24.09 -3.04
CA ASP A 444 -19.89 -25.53 -3.41
C ASP A 444 -18.97 -25.83 -4.61
N GLU A 445 -18.04 -26.78 -4.42
CA GLU A 445 -17.06 -27.14 -5.44
C GLU A 445 -17.70 -27.68 -6.71
N SER A 446 -18.85 -28.36 -6.58
CA SER A 446 -19.61 -28.91 -7.71
C SER A 446 -20.25 -27.85 -8.59
N CYS A 447 -20.36 -26.61 -8.11
CA CYS A 447 -20.97 -25.52 -8.88
C CYS A 447 -20.18 -25.20 -10.15
N CYS A 448 -18.88 -24.97 -10.01
CA CYS A 448 -18.01 -24.62 -11.14
C CYS A 448 -16.50 -24.79 -10.89
N ARG A 449 -16.08 -25.29 -9.71
CA ARG A 449 -14.66 -25.47 -9.37
C ARG A 449 -14.17 -26.87 -9.75
N ARG A 450 -15.01 -27.88 -9.55
CA ARG A 450 -14.76 -29.26 -9.97
C ARG A 450 -15.39 -29.51 -11.33
N ALA A 451 -14.69 -30.24 -12.19
CA ALA A 451 -15.27 -30.71 -13.45
C ALA A 451 -16.42 -31.68 -13.17
N PRO A 452 -17.50 -31.68 -13.99
CA PRO A 452 -18.54 -32.71 -13.94
C PRO A 452 -17.96 -34.13 -13.99
N GLY A 453 -18.58 -35.07 -13.29
CA GLY A 453 -18.12 -36.47 -13.18
C GLY A 453 -17.82 -37.10 -14.55
N ASP A 454 -18.77 -37.07 -15.47
CA ASP A 454 -18.62 -37.62 -16.81
C ASP A 454 -17.43 -37.04 -17.60
N LEU A 455 -17.11 -35.76 -17.39
CA LEU A 455 -15.95 -35.12 -18.03
C LEU A 455 -14.64 -35.51 -17.32
N ALA A 456 -14.65 -35.58 -15.99
CA ALA A 456 -13.49 -36.00 -15.21
C ALA A 456 -13.14 -37.46 -15.50
N ASP A 457 -14.11 -38.37 -15.49
CA ASP A 457 -13.91 -39.80 -15.77
C ASP A 457 -13.34 -40.03 -17.17
N LYS A 458 -13.77 -39.22 -18.14
CA LYS A 458 -13.30 -39.32 -19.53
C LYS A 458 -11.89 -38.75 -19.74
N TRP A 459 -11.55 -37.66 -19.07
CA TRP A 459 -10.38 -36.84 -19.44
C TRP A 459 -9.32 -36.68 -18.35
N ALA A 460 -9.58 -37.01 -17.09
CA ALA A 460 -8.64 -36.78 -15.98
C ALA A 460 -7.28 -37.47 -16.23
N ASP A 461 -7.30 -38.74 -16.60
CA ASP A 461 -6.07 -39.51 -16.90
C ASP A 461 -5.58 -39.34 -18.35
N ALA A 462 -6.41 -38.76 -19.22
CA ALA A 462 -6.16 -38.59 -20.65
C ALA A 462 -5.81 -37.14 -21.05
N SER A 463 -5.62 -36.24 -20.09
CA SER A 463 -5.28 -34.84 -20.34
C SER A 463 -4.01 -34.43 -19.60
N TRP A 464 -3.10 -33.77 -20.32
CA TRP A 464 -1.89 -33.18 -19.76
C TRP A 464 -1.81 -31.70 -20.17
N PRO A 465 -2.31 -30.77 -19.35
CA PRO A 465 -2.29 -29.36 -19.71
C PRO A 465 -0.88 -28.78 -19.61
N ALA A 466 -0.38 -28.21 -20.71
CA ALA A 466 0.80 -27.34 -20.67
C ALA A 466 0.36 -25.95 -20.18
N ALA A 467 0.57 -25.67 -18.89
CA ALA A 467 0.16 -24.41 -18.29
C ALA A 467 0.92 -23.23 -18.93
N ARG A 468 0.18 -22.16 -19.29
CA ARG A 468 0.81 -20.86 -19.56
C ARG A 468 1.16 -20.25 -18.20
N THR A 469 2.44 -20.07 -17.92
CA THR A 469 2.87 -19.41 -16.68
C THR A 469 2.68 -17.90 -16.84
N PRO A 470 1.81 -17.25 -16.06
CA PRO A 470 1.68 -15.80 -16.10
C PRO A 470 3.02 -15.18 -15.74
N THR A 471 3.48 -14.18 -16.50
CA THR A 471 4.76 -13.50 -16.29
C THR A 471 4.88 -12.93 -14.87
N SER A 472 3.75 -12.58 -14.25
CA SER A 472 3.63 -12.08 -12.88
C SER A 472 3.80 -13.12 -11.77
N LEU A 473 3.71 -14.43 -12.07
CA LEU A 473 3.93 -15.50 -11.09
C LEU A 473 5.41 -15.91 -10.96
N LEU A 474 6.24 -15.59 -11.97
CA LEU A 474 7.68 -15.87 -12.00
C LEU A 474 8.54 -14.65 -11.69
N ALA A 475 8.03 -13.44 -11.95
CA ALA A 475 8.70 -12.22 -11.57
C ALA A 475 8.49 -11.96 -10.08
N ALA A 476 9.56 -11.99 -9.28
CA ALA A 476 9.55 -11.29 -8.00
C ALA A 476 9.12 -9.84 -8.27
N LEU A 477 8.21 -9.29 -7.46
CA LEU A 477 7.88 -7.86 -7.54
C LEU A 477 9.20 -7.08 -7.51
N PRO A 478 9.45 -6.17 -8.46
CA PRO A 478 10.71 -5.44 -8.50
C PRO A 478 10.91 -4.72 -7.17
N THR A 479 12.09 -4.92 -6.59
CA THR A 479 12.47 -4.46 -5.25
C THR A 479 12.66 -2.95 -5.24
N GLY A 480 12.14 -2.29 -4.22
CA GLY A 480 12.25 -0.84 -4.03
C GLY A 480 11.04 -0.29 -3.27
N THR A 481 11.12 0.96 -2.84
CA THR A 481 10.06 1.62 -2.08
C THR A 481 8.78 1.82 -2.89
N PHE A 482 8.92 1.91 -4.22
CA PHE A 482 7.84 1.82 -5.19
C PHE A 482 7.94 0.50 -5.94
N PRO A 483 7.06 -0.48 -5.66
CA PRO A 483 7.11 -1.78 -6.32
C PRO A 483 7.00 -1.64 -7.84
N GLY A 484 8.00 -2.11 -8.58
CA GLY A 484 7.99 -2.07 -10.05
C GLY A 484 8.75 -0.92 -10.71
N VAL A 485 9.29 0.04 -9.95
CA VAL A 485 9.97 1.23 -10.49
C VAL A 485 11.49 1.14 -10.32
N ASP A 486 12.25 1.35 -11.40
CA ASP A 486 13.70 1.49 -11.33
C ASP A 486 14.08 2.94 -10.98
N GLN A 487 14.50 3.17 -9.73
CA GLN A 487 14.89 4.51 -9.26
C GLN A 487 16.11 5.07 -10.03
N THR A 488 17.03 4.22 -10.47
CA THR A 488 18.22 4.68 -11.20
C THR A 488 17.83 5.24 -12.56
N GLU A 489 16.94 4.54 -13.27
CA GLU A 489 16.37 5.00 -14.56
C GLU A 489 15.67 6.35 -14.39
N VAL A 490 14.88 6.52 -13.32
CA VAL A 490 14.19 7.78 -13.00
C VAL A 490 15.16 8.91 -12.71
N TYR A 491 16.19 8.69 -11.88
CA TYR A 491 17.17 9.74 -11.55
C TYR A 491 18.01 10.15 -12.76
N GLN A 492 18.43 9.19 -13.58
CA GLN A 492 19.14 9.47 -14.84
C GLN A 492 18.27 10.26 -15.81
N PHE A 493 16.99 9.89 -15.92
CA PHE A 493 16.03 10.61 -16.75
C PHE A 493 15.84 12.06 -16.27
N LEU A 494 15.68 12.28 -14.96
CA LEU A 494 15.54 13.60 -14.37
C LEU A 494 16.78 14.47 -14.60
N GLU A 495 17.98 13.93 -14.42
CA GLU A 495 19.24 14.63 -14.69
C GLU A 495 19.35 15.03 -16.17
N ALA A 496 18.96 14.15 -17.08
CA ALA A 496 18.99 14.42 -18.52
C ALA A 496 17.99 15.51 -18.96
N HIS A 497 16.84 15.61 -18.28
CA HIS A 497 15.76 16.55 -18.59
C HIS A 497 15.75 17.81 -17.73
N ALA A 498 16.62 17.87 -16.71
CA ALA A 498 16.77 19.05 -15.89
C ALA A 498 17.07 20.27 -16.78
N PRO A 499 16.46 21.44 -16.51
CA PRO A 499 16.83 22.66 -17.19
C PRO A 499 18.35 22.87 -17.04
N ARG A 500 19.03 23.08 -18.17
CA ARG A 500 20.42 23.54 -18.17
C ARG A 500 20.40 25.03 -17.85
N ASP A 501 21.18 25.43 -16.84
CA ASP A 501 21.40 26.83 -16.47
C ASP A 501 21.97 27.66 -17.62
#